data_AF-A0AAD4T572-F1
#
_entry.id   AF-A0AAD4T572-F1
#
_cell.length_a   1.000
_cell.length_b   1.000
_cell.length_c   1.000
_cell.angle_alpha   90.00
_cell.angle_beta   90.00
_cell.angle_gamma   90.00
#
_symmetry.space_group_name_H-M   'P 1'
#
loop_
_entity.id
_entity.type
_entity.pdbx_description
1 polymer ?
#
loop_
_entity_poly.entity_id
_entity_poly.type
_entity_poly.pdbx_seq_one_letter_code
_entity_poly.pdbx_strand_id
1 'polypeptide(L)'
;MLLKPDTTVVTEPHHIWPSLTDEQWMKVEVALRDLILSDYSKKNNVSISALTQSEIRDIILGAEITPPSQQREQIQLIEKQQKESSHVSAVKTKTTDKEGNELTVTTTSPCEKEQHVSKTDWRVRAISATNLYLRVNHIYVNSEDIKETGYTYIMPKNILKKFICVADLRTQIAGYLYGVSPPDNPQVKEIRCVVMVPQLGTHQHVSLPSDLPEHDFLNDLEPLGWMHTQPNELPQLSPQDLTGHARILENNKKWDGEKCIILTCSFTPGSCSLTAYKLTPSGYEWARANKESGSNPHGYLPSFYEKVQMLLSDRFIGFFMVPDSGSWNYNFQGVKFCSNLEYGIKLGTPREYYHEDHRPTHFLEFSNIEEGDNLAEGDREDKFT
;
A
#
# COMPACT_ATOMS: atom_id res chain seq x y z
N MET A 1 -14.12 6.85 1.15
CA MET A 1 -13.82 6.76 -0.29
C MET A 1 -15.08 6.80 -1.17
N LEU A 2 -16.20 6.22 -0.73
CA LEU A 2 -17.46 6.23 -1.47
C LEU A 2 -18.15 7.61 -1.54
N LEU A 3 -18.02 8.43 -0.50
CA LEU A 3 -18.71 9.73 -0.40
C LEU A 3 -18.07 10.84 -1.24
N LYS A 4 -16.77 10.75 -1.53
CA LYS A 4 -16.02 11.72 -2.35
C LYS A 4 -15.23 10.96 -3.43
N PRO A 5 -15.90 10.48 -4.48
CA PRO A 5 -15.25 9.70 -5.53
C PRO A 5 -14.42 10.57 -6.49
N ASP A 6 -14.74 11.86 -6.60
CA ASP A 6 -14.07 12.81 -7.50
C ASP A 6 -13.80 14.15 -6.80
N THR A 7 -12.78 14.85 -7.29
CA THR A 7 -12.34 16.19 -6.86
C THR A 7 -13.38 17.29 -7.13
N THR A 8 -14.29 17.06 -8.08
CA THR A 8 -15.40 17.96 -8.40
C THR A 8 -16.47 18.01 -7.32
N VAL A 9 -16.54 16.99 -6.47
CA VAL A 9 -17.51 16.89 -5.38
C VAL A 9 -16.99 17.61 -4.14
N VAL A 10 -17.53 18.80 -3.89
CA VAL A 10 -17.17 19.63 -2.75
C VAL A 10 -18.19 19.45 -1.62
N THR A 11 -17.72 19.55 -0.37
CA THR A 11 -18.59 19.70 0.80
C THR A 11 -18.63 21.18 1.17
N GLU A 12 -19.82 21.77 1.17
CA GLU A 12 -19.98 23.18 1.54
C GLU A 12 -19.57 23.44 2.99
N PRO A 13 -19.07 24.64 3.34
CA PRO A 13 -18.56 24.93 4.69
C PRO A 13 -19.57 24.71 5.83
N HIS A 14 -20.87 24.79 5.53
CA HIS A 14 -21.97 24.62 6.48
C HIS A 14 -22.68 23.26 6.35
N HIS A 15 -22.19 22.35 5.50
CA HIS A 15 -22.74 21.01 5.29
C HIS A 15 -21.81 19.93 5.82
N ILE A 16 -22.39 18.87 6.39
CA ILE A 16 -21.65 17.70 6.89
C ILE A 16 -21.36 16.72 5.74
N TRP A 17 -22.28 16.61 4.78
CA TRP A 17 -22.22 15.68 3.66
C TRP A 17 -21.84 16.39 2.34
N PRO A 18 -21.18 15.70 1.41
CA PRO A 18 -20.86 16.25 0.09
C PRO A 18 -22.12 16.62 -0.69
N SER A 19 -22.02 17.68 -1.49
CA SER A 19 -23.09 18.10 -2.40
C SER A 19 -23.13 17.17 -3.60
N LEU A 20 -24.02 16.16 -3.55
CA LEU A 20 -24.23 15.16 -4.60
C LEU A 20 -25.64 15.31 -5.20
N THR A 21 -25.78 14.96 -6.48
CA THR A 21 -27.10 14.86 -7.14
C THR A 21 -27.82 13.58 -6.70
N ASP A 22 -29.14 13.50 -6.89
CA ASP A 22 -29.94 12.32 -6.54
C ASP A 22 -29.43 11.03 -7.20
N GLU A 23 -28.98 11.10 -8.46
CA GLU A 23 -28.40 9.95 -9.15
C GLU A 23 -27.06 9.51 -8.55
N GLN A 24 -26.25 10.46 -8.10
CA GLN A 24 -25.00 10.17 -7.41
C GLN A 24 -25.27 9.57 -6.02
N TRP A 25 -26.26 10.09 -5.29
CA TRP A 25 -26.71 9.52 -4.02
C TRP A 25 -27.17 8.08 -4.18
N MET A 26 -27.98 7.75 -5.19
CA MET A 26 -28.39 6.36 -5.45
C MET A 26 -27.19 5.43 -5.64
N LYS A 27 -26.15 5.86 -6.36
CA LYS A 27 -24.93 5.07 -6.54
C LYS A 27 -24.15 4.89 -5.23
N VAL A 28 -24.05 5.97 -4.44
CA VAL A 28 -23.37 5.95 -3.14
C VAL A 28 -24.10 5.07 -2.14
N GLU A 29 -25.43 5.12 -2.09
CA GLU A 29 -26.26 4.29 -1.22
C GLU A 29 -26.10 2.80 -1.52
N VAL A 30 -26.16 2.42 -2.80
CA VAL A 30 -25.92 1.03 -3.23
C VAL A 30 -24.51 0.60 -2.82
N ALA A 31 -23.50 1.42 -3.07
CA ALA A 31 -22.13 1.09 -2.71
C ALA A 31 -21.89 0.98 -1.20
N LEU A 32 -22.55 1.83 -0.39
CA LEU A 32 -22.48 1.76 1.08
C LEU A 32 -23.18 0.52 1.62
N ARG A 33 -24.36 0.19 1.08
CA ARG A 33 -25.07 -1.05 1.39
C ARG A 33 -24.20 -2.27 1.10
N ASP A 34 -23.63 -2.33 -0.10
CA ASP A 34 -22.81 -3.46 -0.53
C ASP A 34 -21.51 -3.56 0.29
N LEU A 35 -20.94 -2.43 0.72
CA LEU A 35 -19.79 -2.40 1.64
C LEU A 35 -20.13 -3.01 3.02
N ILE A 36 -21.27 -2.62 3.61
CA ILE A 36 -21.72 -3.15 4.90
C ILE A 36 -21.96 -4.67 4.80
N LEU A 37 -22.64 -5.10 3.74
CA LEU A 37 -22.92 -6.53 3.51
C LEU A 37 -21.63 -7.32 3.25
N SER A 38 -20.66 -6.75 2.54
CA SER A 38 -19.35 -7.38 2.32
C SER A 38 -18.55 -7.52 3.61
N ASP A 39 -18.58 -6.52 4.49
CA ASP A 39 -17.92 -6.59 5.80
C ASP A 39 -18.57 -7.67 6.69
N TYR A 40 -19.91 -7.70 6.75
CA TYR A 40 -20.64 -8.74 7.48
C TYR A 40 -20.35 -10.15 6.93
N SER A 41 -20.34 -10.30 5.60
CA SER A 41 -20.05 -11.54 4.89
C SER A 41 -18.65 -12.07 5.24
N LYS A 42 -17.64 -11.19 5.23
CA LYS A 42 -16.26 -11.55 5.59
C LYS A 42 -16.11 -11.91 7.06
N LYS A 43 -16.75 -11.17 7.98
CA LYS A 43 -16.67 -11.44 9.42
C LYS A 43 -17.31 -12.77 9.81
N ASN A 44 -18.43 -13.10 9.19
CA ASN A 44 -19.23 -14.27 9.55
C ASN A 44 -19.02 -15.47 8.60
N ASN A 45 -18.18 -15.34 7.57
CA ASN A 45 -17.98 -16.33 6.51
C ASN A 45 -19.29 -16.77 5.81
N VAL A 46 -20.24 -15.85 5.64
CA VAL A 46 -21.55 -16.10 5.00
C VAL A 46 -21.59 -15.40 3.64
N SER A 47 -22.03 -16.07 2.58
CA SER A 47 -22.21 -15.41 1.28
C SER A 47 -23.35 -14.38 1.31
N ILE A 48 -23.14 -13.20 0.74
CA ILE A 48 -24.17 -12.15 0.61
C ILE A 48 -25.42 -12.69 -0.10
N SER A 49 -25.25 -13.60 -1.07
CA SER A 49 -26.35 -14.20 -1.82
C SER A 49 -27.25 -15.12 -0.98
N ALA A 50 -26.79 -15.55 0.19
CA ALA A 50 -27.55 -16.39 1.10
C ALA A 50 -28.47 -15.58 2.03
N LEU A 51 -28.30 -14.25 2.09
CA LEU A 51 -29.07 -13.37 2.95
C LEU A 51 -30.42 -13.01 2.32
N THR A 52 -31.48 -13.10 3.11
CA THR A 52 -32.83 -12.63 2.77
C THR A 52 -32.93 -11.11 2.85
N GLN A 53 -33.93 -10.50 2.23
CA GLN A 53 -34.15 -9.04 2.28
C GLN A 53 -34.41 -8.52 3.71
N SER A 54 -35.02 -9.33 4.57
CA SER A 54 -35.17 -9.02 6.00
C SER A 54 -33.84 -9.02 6.72
N GLU A 55 -32.99 -10.04 6.49
CA GLU A 55 -31.66 -10.10 7.11
C GLU A 55 -30.76 -8.96 6.63
N ILE A 56 -30.80 -8.61 5.34
CA ILE A 56 -30.08 -7.46 4.79
C ILE A 56 -30.52 -6.16 5.50
N ARG A 57 -31.83 -5.95 5.66
CA ARG A 57 -32.36 -4.79 6.38
C ARG A 57 -31.88 -4.76 7.83
N ASP A 58 -31.97 -5.88 8.52
CA ASP A 58 -31.62 -6.01 9.94
C ASP A 58 -30.11 -5.80 10.16
N ILE A 59 -29.26 -6.27 9.25
CA ILE A 59 -27.80 -5.99 9.25
C ILE A 59 -27.55 -4.49 9.11
N ILE A 60 -28.20 -3.82 8.16
CA ILE A 60 -28.01 -2.38 7.92
C ILE A 60 -28.50 -1.55 9.11
N LEU A 61 -29.58 -1.98 9.76
CA LEU A 61 -30.14 -1.32 10.94
C LEU A 61 -29.39 -1.65 12.24
N GLY A 62 -28.39 -2.54 12.21
CA GLY A 62 -27.52 -2.86 13.33
C GLY A 62 -28.07 -3.90 14.32
N ALA A 63 -28.97 -4.79 13.88
CA ALA A 63 -29.44 -5.90 14.71
C ALA A 63 -28.40 -7.03 14.78
N GLU A 64 -28.24 -7.66 15.94
CA GLU A 64 -27.45 -8.87 16.10
C GLU A 64 -28.20 -10.06 15.48
N ILE A 65 -27.79 -10.46 14.28
CA ILE A 65 -28.32 -11.65 13.62
C ILE A 65 -27.41 -12.82 13.95
N THR A 66 -27.98 -13.90 14.51
CA THR A 66 -27.27 -15.18 14.62
C THR A 66 -26.94 -15.67 13.20
N PRO A 67 -25.67 -16.00 12.89
CA PRO A 67 -25.31 -16.48 11.56
C PRO A 67 -26.24 -17.64 11.15
N PRO A 68 -26.78 -17.64 9.92
CA PRO A 68 -27.63 -18.73 9.46
C PRO A 68 -26.89 -20.05 9.65
N SER A 69 -27.50 -20.99 10.38
CA SER A 69 -26.88 -22.28 10.65
C SER A 69 -26.61 -23.03 9.35
N GLN A 70 -25.51 -23.79 9.29
CA GLN A 70 -25.13 -24.65 8.14
C GLN A 70 -26.27 -25.57 7.65
N GLN A 71 -27.26 -25.83 8.51
CA GLN A 71 -28.48 -26.56 8.20
C GLN A 71 -29.36 -25.85 7.15
N ARG A 72 -29.43 -24.51 7.16
CA ARG A 72 -30.16 -23.73 6.12
C ARG A 72 -29.40 -23.70 4.79
N GLU A 73 -28.08 -23.72 4.81
CA GLU A 73 -27.27 -23.85 3.58
C GLU A 73 -27.52 -25.19 2.89
N GLN A 74 -27.61 -26.30 3.65
CA GLN A 74 -27.98 -27.61 3.08
C GLN A 74 -29.39 -27.61 2.47
N ILE A 75 -30.36 -26.99 3.13
CA ILE A 75 -31.75 -26.91 2.60
C ILE A 75 -31.80 -26.04 1.34
N GLN A 76 -31.08 -24.92 1.30
CA GLN A 76 -30.99 -24.09 0.11
C GLN A 76 -30.20 -24.77 -1.02
N LEU A 77 -29.13 -25.52 -0.72
CA LEU A 77 -28.40 -26.32 -1.72
C LEU A 77 -29.28 -27.43 -2.32
N ILE A 78 -30.13 -28.06 -1.51
CA ILE A 78 -31.10 -29.08 -1.95
C ILE A 78 -32.22 -28.43 -2.79
N GLU A 79 -32.76 -27.28 -2.36
CA GLU A 79 -33.75 -26.52 -3.14
C GLU A 79 -33.17 -25.96 -4.45
N LYS A 80 -31.89 -25.56 -4.44
CA LYS A 80 -31.18 -25.06 -5.62
C LYS A 80 -30.87 -26.20 -6.59
N GLN A 81 -30.51 -27.40 -6.12
CA GLN A 81 -30.44 -28.60 -6.96
C GLN A 81 -31.80 -29.00 -7.54
N GLN A 82 -32.90 -28.83 -6.78
CA GLN A 82 -34.25 -29.05 -7.31
C GLN A 82 -34.66 -28.00 -8.35
N LYS A 83 -34.28 -26.72 -8.18
CA LYS A 83 -34.56 -25.64 -9.15
C LYS A 83 -33.63 -25.64 -10.37
N GLU A 84 -32.38 -26.08 -10.25
CA GLU A 84 -31.42 -26.18 -11.36
C GLU A 84 -31.76 -27.31 -12.35
N SER A 85 -32.69 -28.21 -11.99
CA SER A 85 -33.25 -29.20 -12.93
C SER A 85 -34.21 -28.62 -13.98
N SER A 86 -34.45 -27.30 -14.00
CA SER A 86 -35.47 -26.72 -14.90
C SER A 86 -35.13 -25.46 -15.69
N HIS A 87 -33.95 -24.83 -15.59
CA HIS A 87 -33.55 -23.80 -16.57
C HIS A 87 -32.03 -23.56 -16.61
N VAL A 88 -31.33 -24.21 -17.54
CA VAL A 88 -30.03 -23.73 -18.04
C VAL A 88 -30.30 -22.90 -19.30
N SER A 89 -30.30 -21.57 -19.18
CA SER A 89 -30.39 -20.67 -20.32
C SER A 89 -29.00 -20.51 -20.95
N ALA A 90 -28.68 -21.35 -21.92
CA ALA A 90 -27.55 -21.12 -22.82
C ALA A 90 -27.99 -20.12 -23.90
N VAL A 91 -27.34 -18.96 -24.01
CA VAL A 91 -27.62 -18.00 -25.09
C VAL A 91 -27.02 -18.56 -26.38
N LYS A 92 -27.90 -18.97 -27.31
CA LYS A 92 -27.54 -19.39 -28.67
C LYS A 92 -27.64 -18.19 -29.59
N THR A 93 -26.52 -17.78 -30.20
CA THR A 93 -26.56 -16.76 -31.25
C THR A 93 -26.54 -17.49 -32.60
N LYS A 94 -27.56 -17.21 -33.42
CA LYS A 94 -27.74 -17.79 -34.77
C LYS A 94 -27.29 -16.75 -35.79
N THR A 95 -26.32 -17.08 -36.63
CA THR A 95 -25.85 -16.20 -37.70
C THR A 95 -25.67 -16.99 -38.99
N THR A 96 -26.01 -16.36 -40.10
CA THR A 96 -26.02 -16.99 -41.44
C THR A 96 -24.88 -16.42 -42.27
N ASP A 97 -24.10 -17.29 -42.92
CA ASP A 97 -23.08 -16.87 -43.88
C ASP A 97 -23.71 -16.59 -45.27
N LYS A 98 -22.98 -15.90 -46.15
CA LYS A 98 -23.42 -15.44 -47.48
C LYS A 98 -23.87 -16.55 -48.44
N GLU A 99 -23.61 -17.82 -48.13
CA GLU A 99 -24.10 -18.99 -48.87
C GLU A 99 -25.27 -19.73 -48.18
N GLY A 100 -25.90 -19.12 -47.16
CA GLY A 100 -27.19 -19.60 -46.62
C GLY A 100 -27.10 -20.75 -45.59
N ASN A 101 -25.91 -21.11 -45.12
CA ASN A 101 -25.75 -22.11 -44.07
C ASN A 101 -25.90 -21.48 -42.67
N GLU A 102 -26.70 -22.11 -41.80
CA GLU A 102 -26.97 -21.65 -40.44
C GLU A 102 -25.90 -22.12 -39.46
N LEU A 103 -25.16 -21.19 -38.84
CA LEU A 103 -24.22 -21.48 -37.75
C LEU A 103 -24.86 -21.11 -36.40
N THR A 104 -24.88 -22.08 -35.47
CA THR A 104 -25.42 -21.90 -34.11
C THR A 104 -24.28 -22.02 -33.10
N VAL A 105 -23.81 -20.90 -32.54
CA VAL A 105 -22.75 -20.88 -31.52
C VAL A 105 -23.37 -20.76 -30.13
N THR A 106 -23.00 -21.68 -29.24
CA THR A 106 -23.47 -21.71 -27.85
C THR A 106 -22.29 -21.35 -26.95
N THR A 107 -22.34 -20.18 -26.30
CA THR A 107 -21.24 -19.71 -25.42
C THR A 107 -21.61 -19.99 -23.96
N THR A 108 -20.84 -20.83 -23.28
CA THR A 108 -21.05 -21.22 -21.88
C THR A 108 -19.84 -20.80 -21.03
N SER A 109 -19.65 -19.50 -20.78
CA SER A 109 -18.79 -18.97 -19.70
C SER A 109 -18.86 -17.44 -19.61
N PRO A 110 -19.07 -16.85 -18.41
CA PRO A 110 -18.88 -15.42 -18.17
C PRO A 110 -17.49 -15.18 -17.58
N CYS A 111 -16.42 -15.26 -18.39
CA CYS A 111 -15.06 -14.97 -17.93
C CYS A 111 -14.45 -13.71 -18.60
N GLU A 112 -15.17 -13.05 -19.51
CA GLU A 112 -14.54 -12.09 -20.43
C GLU A 112 -15.20 -10.69 -20.42
N LYS A 113 -15.76 -10.30 -19.26
CA LYS A 113 -16.27 -8.94 -19.00
C LYS A 113 -15.57 -8.22 -17.85
N GLU A 114 -14.36 -8.62 -17.49
CA GLU A 114 -13.47 -7.69 -16.81
C GLU A 114 -12.83 -6.81 -17.88
N GLN A 115 -13.44 -5.64 -18.08
CA GLN A 115 -12.85 -4.55 -18.84
C GLN A 115 -11.51 -4.25 -18.17
N HIS A 116 -10.41 -4.74 -18.76
CA HIS A 116 -9.07 -4.53 -18.24
C HIS A 116 -8.76 -3.04 -18.35
N VAL A 117 -8.99 -2.29 -17.26
CA VAL A 117 -8.67 -0.87 -17.14
C VAL A 117 -7.14 -0.77 -17.11
N SER A 118 -6.54 -0.60 -18.29
CA SER A 118 -5.10 -0.58 -18.52
C SER A 118 -4.42 0.76 -18.18
N LYS A 119 -5.16 1.70 -17.58
CA LYS A 119 -4.55 2.82 -16.84
C LYS A 119 -4.62 2.46 -15.37
N THR A 120 -3.47 2.16 -14.77
CA THR A 120 -3.33 2.01 -13.32
C THR A 120 -3.97 3.25 -12.67
N ASP A 121 -5.10 3.08 -11.98
CA ASP A 121 -5.88 4.20 -11.44
C ASP A 121 -5.15 4.84 -10.25
N TRP A 122 -4.16 5.64 -10.57
CA TRP A 122 -3.35 6.37 -9.62
C TRP A 122 -4.17 7.45 -8.91
N ARG A 123 -5.30 7.90 -9.51
CA ARG A 123 -6.17 8.93 -8.92
C ARG A 123 -6.96 8.38 -7.75
N VAL A 124 -7.58 7.21 -7.91
CA VAL A 124 -8.24 6.49 -6.82
C VAL A 124 -7.25 6.25 -5.68
N ARG A 125 -6.03 5.80 -6.00
CA ARG A 125 -4.99 5.63 -4.96
C ARG A 125 -4.54 6.94 -4.34
N ALA A 126 -4.40 8.03 -5.10
CA ALA A 126 -4.06 9.34 -4.58
C ALA A 126 -5.09 9.85 -3.56
N ILE A 127 -6.39 9.74 -3.87
CA ILE A 127 -7.48 10.08 -2.94
C ILE A 127 -7.48 9.17 -1.72
N SER A 128 -7.07 7.91 -1.88
CA SER A 128 -6.96 6.98 -0.74
C SER A 128 -5.80 7.36 0.19
N ALA A 129 -4.66 7.74 -0.40
CA ALA A 129 -3.45 8.08 0.32
C ALA A 129 -3.65 9.31 1.23
N THR A 130 -4.53 10.25 0.88
CA THR A 130 -4.85 11.39 1.76
C THR A 130 -5.49 10.98 3.09
N ASN A 131 -6.00 9.74 3.20
CA ASN A 131 -6.61 9.22 4.43
C ASN A 131 -5.62 8.38 5.28
N LEU A 132 -4.36 8.26 4.87
CA LEU A 132 -3.35 7.48 5.62
C LEU A 132 -3.14 8.00 7.04
N TYR A 133 -3.30 9.31 7.27
CA TYR A 133 -3.19 9.90 8.60
C TYR A 133 -4.18 9.32 9.63
N LEU A 134 -5.32 8.76 9.19
CA LEU A 134 -6.29 8.12 10.08
C LEU A 134 -5.74 6.81 10.67
N ARG A 135 -4.94 6.07 9.89
CA ARG A 135 -4.36 4.78 10.32
C ARG A 135 -3.28 4.96 11.39
N VAL A 136 -2.64 6.13 11.40
CA VAL A 136 -1.58 6.51 12.34
C VAL A 136 -2.08 6.60 13.79
N ASN A 137 -3.39 6.68 14.02
CA ASN A 137 -3.97 6.65 15.37
C ASN A 137 -3.95 5.24 15.99
N HIS A 138 -3.92 4.20 15.17
CA HIS A 138 -3.95 2.81 15.61
C HIS A 138 -2.73 2.07 15.08
N ILE A 139 -1.67 2.07 15.88
CA ILE A 139 -0.40 1.43 15.54
C ILE A 139 -0.16 0.24 16.47
N TYR A 140 -0.01 -0.94 15.88
CA TYR A 140 0.33 -2.17 16.57
C TYR A 140 1.80 -2.50 16.34
N VAL A 141 2.48 -2.95 17.38
CA VAL A 141 3.88 -3.38 17.31
C VAL A 141 3.93 -4.86 17.63
N ASN A 142 4.37 -5.66 16.67
CA ASN A 142 4.57 -7.10 16.80
C ASN A 142 6.02 -7.33 17.27
N SER A 143 6.19 -7.37 18.59
CA SER A 143 7.47 -7.67 19.23
C SER A 143 7.45 -9.08 19.83
N GLU A 144 8.51 -9.85 19.61
CA GLU A 144 8.78 -11.07 20.38
C GLU A 144 9.35 -10.73 21.78
N ASP A 145 9.31 -11.72 22.67
CA ASP A 145 9.85 -11.61 24.03
C ASP A 145 11.32 -11.20 24.04
N ILE A 146 11.71 -10.46 25.08
CA ILE A 146 13.04 -9.87 25.24
C ILE A 146 14.08 -10.99 25.29
N LYS A 147 14.94 -11.07 24.27
CA LYS A 147 16.18 -11.85 24.36
C LYS A 147 17.21 -11.03 25.14
N GLU A 148 17.78 -11.59 26.21
CA GLU A 148 18.77 -10.91 27.08
C GLU A 148 20.02 -10.41 26.32
N THR A 149 20.28 -10.95 25.13
CA THR A 149 21.46 -10.63 24.31
C THR A 149 21.16 -9.74 23.09
N GLY A 150 19.89 -9.41 22.82
CA GLY A 150 19.50 -8.65 21.64
C GLY A 150 19.49 -7.13 21.85
N TYR A 151 19.60 -6.37 20.76
CA TYR A 151 19.36 -4.92 20.79
C TYR A 151 17.86 -4.60 20.82
N THR A 152 17.48 -3.55 21.54
CA THR A 152 16.11 -3.00 21.53
C THR A 152 16.09 -1.69 20.74
N TYR A 153 15.23 -1.60 19.72
CA TYR A 153 15.13 -0.43 18.85
C TYR A 153 14.00 0.49 19.29
N ILE A 154 14.29 1.79 19.42
CA ILE A 154 13.30 2.80 19.79
C ILE A 154 13.05 3.71 18.59
N MET A 155 11.82 3.69 18.08
CA MET A 155 11.38 4.51 16.98
C MET A 155 10.56 5.70 17.48
N PRO A 156 10.94 6.94 17.11
CA PRO A 156 10.17 8.11 17.50
C PRO A 156 8.87 8.18 16.70
N LYS A 157 7.76 8.40 17.40
CA LYS A 157 6.42 8.42 16.79
C LYS A 157 6.34 9.42 15.65
N ASN A 158 6.91 10.62 15.79
CA ASN A 158 6.80 11.69 14.78
C ASN A 158 7.32 11.27 13.40
N ILE A 159 8.46 10.57 13.34
CA ILE A 159 9.02 10.05 12.08
C ILE A 159 8.06 8.99 11.53
N LEU A 160 7.64 8.03 12.36
CA LEU A 160 6.76 6.95 11.91
C LEU A 160 5.44 7.49 11.34
N LYS A 161 4.82 8.45 12.03
CA LYS A 161 3.60 9.12 11.57
C LYS A 161 3.81 9.75 10.19
N LYS A 162 4.91 10.49 10.01
CA LYS A 162 5.20 11.16 8.75
C LYS A 162 5.53 10.16 7.64
N PHE A 163 6.30 9.11 7.93
CA PHE A 163 6.64 8.04 6.98
C PHE A 163 5.40 7.33 6.44
N ILE A 164 4.43 7.02 7.32
CA ILE A 164 3.14 6.46 6.91
C ILE A 164 2.36 7.44 6.04
N CYS A 165 2.30 8.73 6.41
CA CYS A 165 1.55 9.73 5.64
C CYS A 165 2.12 10.01 4.25
N VAL A 166 3.43 9.80 4.02
CA VAL A 166 4.04 10.02 2.70
C VAL A 166 3.99 8.80 1.78
N ALA A 167 3.50 7.65 2.27
CA ALA A 167 3.45 6.39 1.54
C ALA A 167 2.28 6.28 0.55
N ASP A 168 2.29 5.20 -0.24
CA ASP A 168 1.12 4.71 -0.99
C ASP A 168 0.60 3.42 -0.35
N LEU A 169 -0.69 3.15 -0.50
CA LEU A 169 -1.32 1.94 0.06
C LEU A 169 -0.94 0.65 -0.67
N ARG A 170 -0.44 0.76 -1.92
CA ARG A 170 -0.14 -0.40 -2.77
C ARG A 170 1.32 -0.48 -3.17
N THR A 171 1.94 0.64 -3.48
CA THR A 171 3.36 0.69 -3.83
C THR A 171 4.19 0.87 -2.56
N GLN A 172 5.15 -0.02 -2.36
CA GLN A 172 6.07 0.05 -1.23
C GLN A 172 7.01 1.25 -1.38
N ILE A 173 7.31 1.88 -0.24
CA ILE A 173 8.36 2.89 -0.10
C ILE A 173 9.29 2.47 1.02
N ALA A 174 10.54 2.90 0.99
CA ALA A 174 11.55 2.62 2.00
C ALA A 174 12.32 3.86 2.44
N GLY A 175 12.91 3.77 3.62
CA GLY A 175 13.85 4.75 4.16
C GLY A 175 14.94 4.06 4.96
N TYR A 176 16.17 4.56 4.87
CA TYR A 176 17.28 4.07 5.67
C TYR A 176 17.19 4.62 7.10
N LEU A 177 17.47 3.76 8.08
CA LEU A 177 17.42 4.08 9.50
C LEU A 177 18.82 4.44 9.99
N TYR A 178 18.93 5.59 10.64
CA TYR A 178 20.16 6.02 11.31
C TYR A 178 19.85 6.41 12.75
N GLY A 179 20.78 6.10 13.65
CA GLY A 179 20.56 6.31 15.07
C GLY A 179 21.82 6.22 15.89
N VAL A 180 21.63 6.21 17.20
CA VAL A 180 22.72 6.13 18.17
C VAL A 180 22.23 5.39 19.41
N SER A 181 23.15 4.73 20.12
CA SER A 181 22.87 4.24 21.47
C SER A 181 22.93 5.38 22.48
N PRO A 182 21.98 5.48 23.42
CA PRO A 182 22.11 6.42 24.52
C PRO A 182 23.36 6.08 25.35
N PRO A 183 24.04 7.08 25.93
CA PRO A 183 25.28 6.87 26.69
C PRO A 183 25.07 5.94 27.89
N ASP A 184 23.85 5.87 28.42
CA ASP A 184 23.49 5.09 29.60
C ASP A 184 23.25 3.60 29.28
N ASN A 185 22.93 3.25 28.02
CA ASN A 185 22.60 1.86 27.66
C ASN A 185 22.98 1.51 26.21
N PRO A 186 24.07 0.75 25.98
CA PRO A 186 24.53 0.38 24.65
C PRO A 186 23.65 -0.67 23.95
N GLN A 187 22.81 -1.42 24.70
CA GLN A 187 21.89 -2.40 24.13
C GLN A 187 20.62 -1.75 23.54
N VAL A 188 20.40 -0.47 23.80
CA VAL A 188 19.30 0.29 23.21
C VAL A 188 19.80 1.05 21.98
N LYS A 189 19.01 1.05 20.91
CA LYS A 189 19.27 1.78 19.67
C LYS A 189 18.14 2.77 19.42
N GLU A 190 18.42 4.06 19.56
CA GLU A 190 17.43 5.11 19.29
C GLU A 190 17.55 5.57 17.84
N ILE A 191 16.48 5.37 17.07
CA ILE A 191 16.41 5.82 15.67
C ILE A 191 16.22 7.33 15.68
N ARG A 192 17.22 8.09 15.22
CA ARG A 192 17.18 9.57 15.22
C ARG A 192 16.85 10.14 13.85
N CYS A 193 17.17 9.41 12.79
CA CYS A 193 17.02 9.90 11.43
C CYS A 193 16.47 8.80 10.51
N VAL A 194 15.57 9.21 9.60
CA VAL A 194 15.19 8.41 8.43
C VAL A 194 15.60 9.13 7.16
N VAL A 195 16.41 8.47 6.35
CA VAL A 195 16.89 9.00 5.08
C VAL A 195 16.06 8.43 3.94
N MET A 196 15.35 9.31 3.24
CA MET A 196 14.64 8.99 2.01
C MET A 196 15.61 9.17 0.84
N VAL A 197 15.83 8.08 0.10
CA VAL A 197 16.69 8.08 -1.09
C VAL A 197 15.84 7.98 -2.36
N PRO A 198 16.39 8.34 -3.53
CA PRO A 198 15.77 8.02 -4.82
C PRO A 198 15.35 6.55 -4.85
N GLN A 199 14.09 6.24 -5.16
CA GLN A 199 13.61 4.87 -5.10
C GLN A 199 12.48 4.60 -6.09
N LEU A 200 12.40 3.34 -6.52
CA LEU A 200 11.35 2.83 -7.39
C LEU A 200 10.66 1.64 -6.71
N GLY A 201 9.36 1.77 -6.45
CA GLY A 201 8.61 0.80 -5.66
C GLY A 201 7.72 -0.10 -6.52
N THR A 202 7.49 -1.30 -6.04
CA THR A 202 6.42 -2.17 -6.55
C THR A 202 5.50 -2.56 -5.39
N HIS A 203 4.54 -3.46 -5.63
CA HIS A 203 3.71 -4.00 -4.56
C HIS A 203 4.41 -5.06 -3.71
N GLN A 204 5.55 -5.61 -4.19
CA GLN A 204 6.27 -6.70 -3.51
C GLN A 204 7.64 -6.29 -2.97
N HIS A 205 8.36 -5.43 -3.69
CA HIS A 205 9.69 -4.95 -3.28
C HIS A 205 9.91 -3.49 -3.66
N VAL A 206 10.96 -2.89 -3.09
CA VAL A 206 11.48 -1.58 -3.46
C VAL A 206 12.87 -1.73 -4.08
N SER A 207 13.17 -0.93 -5.10
CA SER A 207 14.50 -0.80 -5.68
C SER A 207 15.15 0.48 -5.19
N LEU A 208 16.34 0.35 -4.60
CA LEU A 208 17.15 1.46 -4.08
C LEU A 208 18.47 1.55 -4.88
N PRO A 209 19.08 2.75 -4.96
CA PRO A 209 20.45 2.94 -5.42
C PRO A 209 21.43 2.12 -4.57
N SER A 210 22.55 1.74 -5.18
CA SER A 210 23.56 0.92 -4.52
C SER A 210 24.36 1.71 -3.49
N ASP A 211 24.55 3.01 -3.74
CA ASP A 211 25.31 3.91 -2.88
C ASP A 211 24.49 4.30 -1.64
N LEU A 212 25.12 4.22 -0.48
CA LEU A 212 24.54 4.71 0.76
C LEU A 212 24.61 6.23 0.86
N PRO A 213 23.67 6.85 1.59
CA PRO A 213 23.67 8.30 1.77
C PRO A 213 24.88 8.75 2.58
N GLU A 214 25.55 9.80 2.13
CA GLU A 214 26.66 10.46 2.83
C GLU A 214 26.33 11.93 3.08
N HIS A 215 26.48 12.37 4.33
CA HIS A 215 26.28 13.76 4.74
C HIS A 215 26.82 14.01 6.15
N ASP A 216 27.23 15.24 6.44
CA ASP A 216 27.79 15.65 7.74
C ASP A 216 26.92 15.27 8.95
N PHE A 217 25.62 15.55 8.91
CA PHE A 217 24.65 15.13 9.94
C PHE A 217 24.54 13.60 10.17
N LEU A 218 25.01 12.77 9.26
CA LEU A 218 25.02 11.30 9.43
C LEU A 218 26.32 10.79 10.05
N ASN A 219 27.39 11.59 10.10
CA ASN A 219 28.69 11.15 10.59
C ASN A 219 28.67 10.74 12.07
N ASP A 220 27.81 11.38 12.87
CA ASP A 220 27.64 11.07 14.29
C ASP A 220 26.63 9.94 14.55
N LEU A 221 26.02 9.38 13.50
CA LEU A 221 25.00 8.34 13.58
C LEU A 221 25.49 7.03 12.96
N GLU A 222 25.09 5.91 13.55
CA GLU A 222 25.34 4.59 12.96
C GLU A 222 24.12 4.12 12.14
N PRO A 223 24.33 3.39 11.03
CA PRO A 223 23.23 2.79 10.27
C PRO A 223 22.59 1.66 11.08
N LEU A 224 21.27 1.71 11.21
CA LEU A 224 20.44 0.73 11.92
C LEU A 224 19.60 -0.12 10.96
N GLY A 225 19.89 -0.06 9.66
CA GLY A 225 19.20 -0.81 8.62
C GLY A 225 18.20 0.03 7.84
N TRP A 226 17.03 -0.52 7.53
CA TRP A 226 16.02 0.16 6.71
C TRP A 226 14.60 -0.21 7.12
N MET A 227 13.67 0.67 6.81
CA MET A 227 12.24 0.45 6.97
C MET A 227 11.52 0.55 5.63
N HIS A 228 10.45 -0.22 5.44
CA HIS A 228 9.58 -0.08 4.28
C HIS A 228 8.11 -0.33 4.60
N THR A 229 7.24 0.21 3.76
CA THR A 229 5.80 -0.08 3.82
C THR A 229 5.48 -1.38 3.08
N GLN A 230 4.46 -2.09 3.54
CA GLN A 230 3.89 -3.24 2.84
C GLN A 230 2.36 -3.13 2.75
N PRO A 231 1.76 -3.41 1.57
CA PRO A 231 0.31 -3.28 1.39
C PRO A 231 -0.50 -4.22 2.27
N ASN A 232 0.04 -5.42 2.52
CA ASN A 232 -0.58 -6.46 3.31
C ASN A 232 0.38 -6.90 4.42
N GLU A 233 -0.17 -7.25 5.57
CA GLU A 233 0.61 -7.84 6.65
C GLU A 233 0.97 -9.29 6.30
N LEU A 234 2.27 -9.59 6.29
CA LEU A 234 2.80 -10.93 6.10
C LEU A 234 3.14 -11.56 7.45
N PRO A 235 2.87 -12.86 7.66
CA PRO A 235 3.23 -13.56 8.90
C PRO A 235 4.75 -13.80 9.02
N GLN A 236 5.48 -13.67 7.92
CA GLN A 236 6.91 -13.89 7.79
C GLN A 236 7.56 -12.73 7.02
N LEU A 237 8.87 -12.55 7.22
CA LEU A 237 9.65 -11.66 6.38
C LEU A 237 9.54 -12.13 4.91
N SER A 238 9.56 -11.21 3.94
CA SER A 238 9.53 -11.63 2.54
C SER A 238 10.93 -12.09 2.09
N PRO A 239 11.04 -13.09 1.20
CA PRO A 239 12.35 -13.48 0.65
C PRO A 239 13.05 -12.35 -0.12
N GLN A 240 12.26 -11.42 -0.67
CA GLN A 240 12.76 -10.24 -1.38
C GLN A 240 13.42 -9.25 -0.41
N ASP A 241 12.86 -9.04 0.77
CA ASP A 241 13.47 -8.20 1.81
C ASP A 241 14.75 -8.83 2.36
N LEU A 242 14.75 -10.16 2.56
CA LEU A 242 15.93 -10.90 3.00
C LEU A 242 17.08 -10.76 1.99
N THR A 243 16.79 -10.96 0.70
CA THR A 243 17.76 -10.82 -0.40
C THR A 243 18.23 -9.37 -0.55
N GLY A 244 17.31 -8.41 -0.47
CA GLY A 244 17.62 -6.98 -0.54
C GLY A 244 18.52 -6.52 0.60
N HIS A 245 18.22 -6.93 1.83
CA HIS A 245 19.02 -6.58 3.00
C HIS A 245 20.42 -7.22 2.95
N ALA A 246 20.53 -8.50 2.55
CA ALA A 246 21.82 -9.15 2.38
C ALA A 246 22.69 -8.48 1.30
N ARG A 247 22.07 -8.05 0.18
CA ARG A 247 22.77 -7.29 -0.87
C ARG A 247 23.30 -5.94 -0.37
N ILE A 248 22.54 -5.23 0.46
CA ILE A 248 23.00 -3.97 1.05
C ILE A 248 24.19 -4.22 2.00
N LEU A 249 24.11 -5.25 2.85
CA LEU A 249 25.21 -5.66 3.74
C LEU A 249 26.48 -6.05 2.97
N GLU A 250 26.36 -6.80 1.88
CA GLU A 250 27.52 -7.22 1.07
C GLU A 250 28.21 -6.01 0.40
N ASN A 251 27.42 -5.07 -0.11
CA ASN A 251 27.94 -3.90 -0.80
C ASN A 251 28.53 -2.85 0.17
N ASN A 252 28.06 -2.82 1.43
CA ASN A 252 28.38 -1.74 2.35
C ASN A 252 28.94 -2.23 3.69
N LYS A 253 30.25 -2.10 3.85
CA LYS A 253 30.95 -2.46 5.10
C LYS A 253 30.58 -1.59 6.31
N LYS A 254 29.92 -0.45 6.12
CA LYS A 254 29.42 0.40 7.20
C LYS A 254 28.26 -0.25 7.98
N TRP A 255 27.52 -1.16 7.33
CA TRP A 255 26.41 -1.86 7.97
C TRP A 255 26.91 -3.07 8.75
N ASP A 256 26.38 -3.24 9.95
CA ASP A 256 26.68 -4.35 10.84
C ASP A 256 25.48 -5.31 10.85
N GLY A 257 25.69 -6.57 10.47
CA GLY A 257 24.63 -7.58 10.39
C GLY A 257 23.92 -7.83 11.74
N GLU A 258 24.57 -7.54 12.87
CA GLU A 258 23.97 -7.70 14.19
C GLU A 258 23.14 -6.48 14.64
N LYS A 259 23.40 -5.30 14.06
CA LYS A 259 22.73 -4.03 14.42
C LYS A 259 21.75 -3.53 13.37
N CYS A 260 21.89 -3.94 12.13
CA CYS A 260 21.01 -3.51 11.05
C CYS A 260 19.76 -4.38 11.01
N ILE A 261 18.60 -3.74 11.03
CA ILE A 261 17.29 -4.41 10.99
C ILE A 261 16.51 -4.08 9.72
N ILE A 262 15.49 -4.88 9.45
CA ILE A 262 14.43 -4.61 8.49
C ILE A 262 13.16 -4.32 9.29
N LEU A 263 12.64 -3.11 9.17
CA LEU A 263 11.37 -2.74 9.78
C LEU A 263 10.28 -2.74 8.71
N THR A 264 9.29 -3.61 8.88
CA THR A 264 8.14 -3.70 7.98
C THR A 264 6.96 -2.95 8.58
N CYS A 265 6.35 -2.07 7.80
CA CYS A 265 5.16 -1.30 8.19
C CYS A 265 3.98 -1.73 7.32
N SER A 266 3.13 -2.60 7.87
CA SER A 266 1.98 -3.18 7.18
C SER A 266 0.74 -2.33 7.30
N PHE A 267 0.02 -2.17 6.19
CA PHE A 267 -1.28 -1.51 6.18
C PHE A 267 -2.42 -2.48 6.44
N THR A 268 -2.90 -2.50 7.69
CA THR A 268 -4.11 -3.23 8.10
C THR A 268 -5.35 -2.32 8.01
N PRO A 269 -6.57 -2.86 7.90
CA PRO A 269 -7.79 -2.04 7.85
C PRO A 269 -7.88 -1.09 9.07
N GLY A 270 -7.87 0.22 8.81
CA GLY A 270 -7.97 1.26 9.84
C GLY A 270 -6.74 1.43 10.75
N SER A 271 -5.65 0.69 10.52
CA SER A 271 -4.49 0.65 11.41
C SER A 271 -3.19 0.41 10.65
N CYS A 272 -2.07 0.41 11.36
CA CYS A 272 -0.77 -0.03 10.85
C CYS A 272 -0.15 -1.03 11.83
N SER A 273 0.48 -2.09 11.30
CA SER A 273 1.24 -3.06 12.09
C SER A 273 2.73 -2.92 11.78
N LEU A 274 3.58 -2.95 12.80
CA LEU A 274 5.02 -2.87 12.66
C LEU A 274 5.70 -4.13 13.18
N THR A 275 6.63 -4.68 12.40
CA THR A 275 7.50 -5.76 12.85
C THR A 275 8.94 -5.45 12.49
N ALA A 276 9.87 -5.69 13.41
CA ALA A 276 11.30 -5.55 13.18
C ALA A 276 11.94 -6.93 13.07
N TYR A 277 12.82 -7.11 12.08
CA TYR A 277 13.52 -8.36 11.80
C TYR A 277 15.02 -8.12 11.71
N LYS A 278 15.80 -9.12 12.11
CA LYS A 278 17.24 -9.21 11.88
C LYS A 278 17.54 -10.49 11.10
N LEU A 279 18.55 -10.44 10.23
CA LEU A 279 19.02 -11.62 9.52
C LEU A 279 19.81 -12.52 10.47
N THR A 280 19.64 -13.83 10.33
CA THR A 280 20.56 -14.80 10.94
C THR A 280 21.73 -15.06 10.00
N PRO A 281 22.88 -15.57 10.49
CA PRO A 281 24.02 -15.88 9.63
C PRO A 281 23.68 -16.85 8.49
N SER A 282 22.84 -17.86 8.77
CA SER A 282 22.35 -18.80 7.74
C SER A 282 21.45 -18.12 6.72
N GLY A 283 20.61 -17.17 7.14
CA GLY A 283 19.79 -16.37 6.25
C GLY A 283 20.62 -15.47 5.33
N TYR A 284 21.70 -14.88 5.85
CA TYR A 284 22.63 -14.08 5.06
C TYR A 284 23.32 -14.91 3.97
N GLU A 285 23.83 -16.10 4.31
CA GLU A 285 24.46 -17.00 3.34
C GLU A 285 23.50 -17.44 2.24
N TRP A 286 22.27 -17.82 2.61
CA TRP A 286 21.25 -18.19 1.63
C TRP A 286 20.87 -17.01 0.74
N ALA A 287 20.63 -15.83 1.32
CA ALA A 287 20.22 -14.63 0.60
C ALA A 287 21.28 -14.15 -0.40
N ARG A 288 22.56 -14.28 -0.05
CA ARG A 288 23.69 -13.99 -0.95
C ARG A 288 23.75 -14.95 -2.14
N ALA A 289 23.43 -16.22 -1.92
CA ALA A 289 23.43 -17.23 -2.97
C ALA A 289 22.17 -17.16 -3.86
N ASN A 290 21.08 -16.61 -3.35
CA ASN A 290 19.80 -16.55 -4.05
C ASN A 290 19.85 -15.61 -5.27
N LYS A 291 19.48 -16.13 -6.44
CA LYS A 291 19.33 -15.37 -7.68
C LYS A 291 17.88 -15.28 -8.17
N GLU A 292 16.96 -15.96 -7.49
CA GLU A 292 15.55 -16.01 -7.86
C GLU A 292 14.77 -14.88 -7.19
N SER A 293 14.04 -14.09 -7.98
CA SER A 293 13.21 -12.97 -7.49
C SER A 293 11.73 -13.34 -7.29
N GLY A 294 11.40 -14.64 -7.36
CA GLY A 294 10.04 -15.14 -7.16
C GLY A 294 9.57 -14.99 -5.71
N SER A 295 8.26 -15.07 -5.49
CA SER A 295 7.67 -14.97 -4.14
C SER A 295 7.98 -16.18 -3.24
N ASN A 296 8.28 -17.34 -3.83
CA ASN A 296 8.66 -18.57 -3.13
C ASN A 296 9.95 -19.16 -3.74
N PRO A 297 11.12 -18.57 -3.46
CA PRO A 297 12.39 -19.07 -3.95
C PRO A 297 12.76 -20.39 -3.26
N HIS A 298 13.49 -21.24 -3.97
CA HIS A 298 13.83 -22.56 -3.43
C HIS A 298 14.72 -22.46 -2.19
N GLY A 299 14.31 -23.14 -1.12
CA GLY A 299 15.12 -23.28 0.09
C GLY A 299 14.95 -22.16 1.09
N TYR A 300 13.99 -21.25 0.86
CA TYR A 300 13.59 -20.25 1.85
C TYR A 300 13.06 -20.92 3.14
N LEU A 301 13.60 -20.51 4.29
CA LEU A 301 13.22 -21.03 5.60
C LEU A 301 12.95 -19.89 6.59
N PRO A 302 11.95 -20.02 7.48
CA PRO A 302 11.71 -19.05 8.55
C PRO A 302 12.86 -18.86 9.54
N SER A 303 13.84 -19.78 9.59
CA SER A 303 15.04 -19.69 10.43
C SER A 303 16.08 -18.68 9.92
N PHE A 304 15.87 -18.09 8.75
CA PHE A 304 16.77 -17.12 8.13
C PHE A 304 16.67 -15.71 8.71
N TYR A 305 15.65 -15.46 9.52
CA TYR A 305 15.46 -14.19 10.19
C TYR A 305 14.97 -14.44 11.62
N GLU A 306 15.16 -13.46 12.47
CA GLU A 306 14.57 -13.43 13.80
C GLU A 306 13.85 -12.10 14.02
N LYS A 307 12.75 -12.13 14.77
CA LYS A 307 12.09 -10.90 15.19
C LYS A 307 12.89 -10.23 16.29
N VAL A 308 12.88 -8.91 16.27
CA VAL A 308 13.64 -8.10 17.23
C VAL A 308 12.69 -7.16 17.97
N GLN A 309 13.08 -6.82 19.19
CA GLN A 309 12.27 -5.95 20.00
C GLN A 309 12.32 -4.51 19.48
N MET A 310 11.14 -3.92 19.33
CA MET A 310 10.95 -2.54 18.92
C MET A 310 9.94 -1.86 19.83
N LEU A 311 10.21 -0.59 20.18
CA LEU A 311 9.33 0.26 20.98
C LEU A 311 9.08 1.59 20.27
N LEU A 312 7.90 2.17 20.50
CA LEU A 312 7.57 3.51 20.04
C LEU A 312 7.76 4.51 21.18
N SER A 313 8.38 5.65 20.88
CA SER A 313 8.63 6.70 21.87
C SER A 313 8.15 8.07 21.38
N ASP A 314 7.63 8.86 22.31
CA ASP A 314 7.36 10.30 22.16
C ASP A 314 8.35 11.16 22.95
N ARG A 315 9.33 10.56 23.64
CA ARG A 315 10.31 11.28 24.47
C ARG A 315 11.31 12.09 23.66
N PHE A 316 11.53 11.71 22.42
CA PHE A 316 12.41 12.43 21.50
C PHE A 316 11.80 12.49 20.11
N ILE A 317 12.28 13.45 19.35
CA ILE A 317 11.84 13.74 17.99
C ILE A 317 12.99 13.34 17.07
N GLY A 318 12.69 12.56 16.05
CA GLY A 318 13.65 12.30 14.98
C GLY A 318 13.42 13.22 13.78
N PHE A 319 14.38 13.26 12.86
CA PHE A 319 14.33 14.08 11.65
C PHE A 319 14.42 13.24 10.37
N PHE A 320 14.16 13.87 9.23
CA PHE A 320 14.32 13.25 7.92
C PHE A 320 15.46 13.90 7.14
N MET A 321 16.05 13.11 6.27
CA MET A 321 16.87 13.60 5.17
C MET A 321 16.26 13.15 3.85
N VAL A 322 16.35 14.00 2.85
CA VAL A 322 15.74 13.81 1.53
C VAL A 322 16.78 14.12 0.46
N PRO A 323 16.58 13.69 -0.80
CA PRO A 323 17.51 14.01 -1.87
C PRO A 323 17.68 15.52 -2.04
N ASP A 324 18.90 15.96 -2.30
CA ASP A 324 19.21 17.38 -2.49
C ASP A 324 18.61 17.93 -3.79
N SER A 325 18.66 17.09 -4.81
CA SER A 325 18.23 17.27 -6.18
C SER A 325 17.16 16.24 -6.54
N GLY A 326 16.06 16.72 -7.10
CA GLY A 326 14.94 15.88 -7.52
C GLY A 326 14.07 15.36 -6.37
N SER A 327 13.35 14.30 -6.68
CA SER A 327 12.36 13.64 -5.83
C SER A 327 12.97 12.39 -5.19
N TRP A 328 12.45 11.94 -4.04
CA TRP A 328 12.75 10.59 -3.55
C TRP A 328 11.94 9.53 -4.31
N ASN A 329 10.72 9.85 -4.75
CA ASN A 329 9.83 8.93 -5.45
C ASN A 329 10.05 9.00 -6.98
N TYR A 330 10.54 7.92 -7.58
CA TYR A 330 10.72 7.78 -9.03
C TYR A 330 9.64 6.92 -9.71
N ASN A 331 8.56 6.54 -9.02
CA ASN A 331 7.51 5.69 -9.61
C ASN A 331 6.81 6.33 -10.83
N PHE A 332 6.72 7.66 -10.89
CA PHE A 332 6.19 8.38 -12.07
C PHE A 332 7.28 8.84 -13.04
N GLN A 333 8.54 8.55 -12.73
CA GLN A 333 9.72 8.92 -13.51
C GLN A 333 10.67 7.72 -13.67
N GLY A 334 10.11 6.51 -13.86
CA GLY A 334 10.88 5.26 -13.80
C GLY A 334 12.07 5.20 -14.77
N VAL A 335 11.96 5.86 -15.92
CA VAL A 335 13.04 5.94 -16.93
C VAL A 335 14.28 6.68 -16.41
N LYS A 336 14.12 7.60 -15.44
CA LYS A 336 15.22 8.34 -14.84
C LYS A 336 15.91 7.58 -13.69
N PHE A 337 15.31 6.50 -13.21
CA PHE A 337 15.87 5.73 -12.10
C PHE A 337 16.85 4.67 -12.59
N CYS A 338 18.01 4.58 -11.95
CA CYS A 338 19.03 3.57 -12.19
C CYS A 338 19.64 3.12 -10.86
N SER A 339 20.08 1.87 -10.76
CA SER A 339 20.68 1.33 -9.52
C SER A 339 22.04 1.96 -9.15
N ASN A 340 22.70 2.62 -10.10
CA ASN A 340 23.97 3.32 -9.90
C ASN A 340 23.76 4.85 -9.96
N LEU A 341 22.56 5.31 -9.61
CA LEU A 341 22.26 6.74 -9.57
C LEU A 341 23.00 7.37 -8.39
N GLU A 342 23.89 8.32 -8.69
CA GLU A 342 24.50 9.18 -7.67
C GLU A 342 23.49 10.21 -7.19
N TYR A 343 23.47 10.47 -5.88
CA TYR A 343 22.56 11.44 -5.27
C TYR A 343 23.20 12.09 -4.05
N GLY A 344 22.92 13.38 -3.86
CA GLY A 344 23.17 14.06 -2.59
C GLY A 344 21.93 14.01 -1.71
N ILE A 345 22.11 14.29 -0.42
CA ILE A 345 21.00 14.41 0.54
C ILE A 345 21.09 15.75 1.28
N LYS A 346 19.96 16.23 1.75
CA LYS A 346 19.86 17.43 2.59
C LYS A 346 18.86 17.21 3.71
N LEU A 347 18.97 18.02 4.75
CA LEU A 347 17.95 18.08 5.79
C LEU A 347 16.62 18.57 5.18
N GLY A 348 15.55 17.81 5.36
CA GLY A 348 14.26 18.16 4.79
C GLY A 348 13.18 17.14 5.11
N THR A 349 11.94 17.56 4.91
CA THR A 349 10.78 16.71 5.15
C THR A 349 10.36 16.02 3.84
N PRO A 350 10.13 14.69 3.83
CA PRO A 350 9.66 14.03 2.62
C PRO A 350 8.28 14.54 2.22
N ARG A 351 8.15 14.80 0.91
CA ARG A 351 6.88 15.10 0.27
C ARG A 351 6.04 13.84 0.14
N GLU A 352 4.73 14.00 0.06
CA GLU A 352 3.78 12.88 -0.07
C GLU A 352 3.94 12.15 -1.41
N TYR A 353 3.57 10.87 -1.45
CA TYR A 353 3.78 10.01 -2.63
C TYR A 353 3.28 10.65 -3.95
N TYR A 354 2.12 11.30 -3.93
CA TYR A 354 1.45 11.90 -5.10
C TYR A 354 1.70 13.42 -5.24
N HIS A 355 2.70 13.98 -4.57
CA HIS A 355 3.05 15.39 -4.67
C HIS A 355 3.49 15.77 -6.11
N GLU A 356 3.24 17.01 -6.52
CA GLU A 356 3.53 17.53 -7.87
C GLU A 356 4.98 17.31 -8.32
N ASP A 357 5.98 17.59 -7.46
CA ASP A 357 7.41 17.31 -7.67
C ASP A 357 7.70 15.87 -8.15
N HIS A 358 6.91 14.89 -7.74
CA HIS A 358 7.13 13.49 -8.10
C HIS A 358 6.58 13.14 -9.48
N ARG A 359 5.65 13.95 -10.01
CA ARG A 359 4.84 13.67 -11.20
C ARG A 359 4.77 14.86 -12.18
N PRO A 360 5.91 15.47 -12.58
CA PRO A 360 5.91 16.66 -13.42
C PRO A 360 5.34 16.42 -14.82
N THR A 361 5.46 15.21 -15.37
CA THR A 361 4.92 14.85 -16.69
C THR A 361 3.42 15.10 -16.78
N HIS A 362 2.67 14.74 -15.72
CA HIS A 362 1.23 14.97 -15.67
C HIS A 362 0.86 16.45 -15.76
N PHE A 363 1.68 17.36 -15.26
CA PHE A 363 1.41 18.81 -15.29
C PHE A 363 1.88 19.45 -16.60
N LEU A 364 3.01 18.98 -17.15
CA LEU A 364 3.49 19.45 -18.45
C LEU A 364 2.55 19.06 -19.60
N GLU A 365 1.87 17.92 -19.50
CA GLU A 365 0.83 17.54 -20.48
C GLU A 365 -0.33 18.55 -20.53
N PHE A 366 -0.71 19.15 -19.39
CA PHE A 366 -1.77 20.17 -19.37
C PHE A 366 -1.30 21.49 -20.00
N SER A 367 -0.06 21.91 -19.76
CA SER A 367 0.49 23.15 -20.34
C SER A 367 0.52 23.12 -21.88
N ASN A 368 0.76 21.95 -22.48
CA ASN A 368 0.78 21.80 -23.94
C ASN A 368 -0.63 21.84 -24.57
N ILE A 369 -1.69 21.60 -23.79
CA ILE A 369 -3.07 21.64 -24.29
C ILE A 369 -3.56 23.08 -24.42
N GLU A 370 -3.17 23.98 -23.51
CA GLU A 370 -3.53 25.40 -23.57
C GLU A 370 -2.94 26.12 -24.80
N GLU A 371 -1.79 25.69 -25.32
CA GLU A 371 -1.23 26.24 -26.56
C GLU A 371 -2.08 25.94 -27.81
N GLY A 372 -2.92 24.89 -27.75
CA GLY A 372 -3.84 24.50 -28.83
C GLY A 372 -5.17 25.25 -28.84
N ASP A 373 -5.52 25.95 -27.76
CA ASP A 373 -6.81 26.64 -27.57
C ASP A 373 -6.73 28.16 -27.78
N ASN A 374 -5.73 28.63 -28.54
CA ASN A 374 -5.68 30.00 -29.07
C ASN A 374 -6.75 30.28 -30.16
N LEU A 375 -7.96 29.73 -29.98
CA LEU A 375 -9.15 30.07 -30.74
C LEU A 375 -10.07 30.95 -29.87
N ALA A 376 -9.78 32.25 -29.93
CA ALA A 376 -10.74 33.34 -29.77
C ALA A 376 -11.67 33.29 -28.53
N GLU A 377 -11.15 33.62 -27.36
CA GLU A 377 -11.98 34.20 -26.30
C GLU A 377 -11.82 35.73 -26.30
N GLY A 378 -12.87 36.42 -26.77
CA GLY A 378 -12.97 37.87 -26.72
C GLY A 378 -13.14 38.41 -25.30
N ASP A 379 -12.62 39.62 -25.08
CA ASP A 379 -12.70 40.49 -23.89
C ASP A 379 -13.20 39.84 -22.59
N ARG A 380 -12.26 39.38 -21.76
CA ARG A 380 -12.49 39.10 -20.34
C ARG A 380 -12.14 40.34 -19.52
N GLU A 381 -13.13 41.20 -19.27
CA GLU A 381 -12.99 42.25 -18.24
C GLU A 381 -12.93 41.59 -16.86
N ASP A 382 -11.73 41.51 -16.27
CA ASP A 382 -11.54 41.14 -14.87
C ASP A 382 -11.70 42.38 -13.98
N LYS A 383 -12.82 42.46 -13.25
CA LYS A 383 -13.19 43.58 -12.37
C LYS A 383 -12.95 43.31 -10.88
N PHE A 384 -12.20 42.27 -10.53
CA PHE A 384 -11.90 41.97 -9.14
C PHE A 384 -10.38 41.96 -8.93
N THR A 385 -9.87 43.04 -8.32
CA THR A 385 -8.49 43.14 -7.83
C THR A 385 -8.44 42.92 -6.32
#